data_AF-A0A5J4PNK4-F1
#
_entry.id   AF-A0A5J4PNK4-F1
#
_cell.length_a   1.000
_cell.length_b   1.000
_cell.length_c   1.000
_cell.angle_alpha   90.00
_cell.angle_beta   90.00
_cell.angle_gamma   90.00
#
_symmetry.space_group_name_H-M   'P 1'
#
loop_
_entity.id
_entity.type
_entity.pdbx_description
1 polymer ?
#
loop_
_entity_poly.entity_id
_entity_poly.type
_entity_poly.pdbx_seq_one_letter_code
_entity_poly.pdbx_strand_id
1 'polypeptide(L)' 'SYTMLNEILNCKRPVTATIALLFEASLGLEAEMFVNMQTRYNMQVARKNKSLLARFEEVRKACAVL' A
#
# COMPACT_ATOMS: atom_id res chain seq x y z
N SER A 1 -1.14 -25.05 5.79
CA SER A 1 -1.08 -23.81 4.97
C SER A 1 -1.63 -22.59 5.72
N TYR A 2 -0.90 -22.11 6.74
CA TYR A 2 -1.20 -20.88 7.51
C TYR A 2 -0.27 -19.71 7.18
N THR A 3 0.48 -19.80 6.07
CA THR A 3 1.55 -18.86 5.75
C THR A 3 1.03 -17.52 5.27
N MET A 4 -0.09 -17.49 4.52
CA MET A 4 -0.60 -16.25 3.92
C MET A 4 -1.01 -15.21 4.97
N LEU A 5 -1.85 -15.59 5.95
CA LEU A 5 -2.26 -14.67 7.01
C LEU A 5 -1.05 -14.22 7.84
N ASN A 6 -0.16 -15.15 8.18
CA ASN A 6 1.06 -14.84 8.93
C ASN A 6 1.98 -13.86 8.16
N GLU A 7 2.11 -14.02 6.85
CA GLU A 7 2.88 -13.09 6.00
C GLU A 7 2.24 -11.70 5.94
N ILE A 8 0.92 -11.61 5.90
CA ILE A 8 0.18 -10.34 5.94
C ILE A 8 0.38 -9.66 7.30
N LEU A 9 0.21 -10.40 8.39
CA LEU A 9 0.40 -9.88 9.76
C LEU A 9 1.83 -9.40 10.02
N ASN A 10 2.82 -10.06 9.40
CA ASN A 10 4.23 -9.64 9.48
C ASN A 10 4.61 -8.60 8.40
N CYS A 11 3.64 -7.99 7.71
CA CYS A 11 3.87 -7.00 6.65
C CYS A 11 4.78 -7.50 5.51
N LYS A 12 4.95 -8.81 5.35
CA LYS A 12 5.73 -9.43 4.26
C LYS A 12 4.95 -9.45 2.95
N ARG A 13 3.62 -9.46 3.04
CA ARG A 13 2.71 -9.45 1.89
C ARG A 13 1.67 -8.33 2.06
N PRO A 14 1.45 -7.49 1.03
CA PRO A 14 0.42 -6.47 1.10
C PRO A 14 -0.99 -7.09 1.07
N VAL A 15 -1.95 -6.39 1.65
CA VAL A 15 -3.37 -6.73 1.53
C VAL A 15 -3.84 -6.38 0.12
N THR A 16 -4.27 -7.39 -0.64
CA THR A 16 -4.89 -7.20 -1.97
C THR A 16 -6.41 -7.13 -1.85
N ALA A 17 -7.09 -6.66 -2.90
CA ALA A 17 -8.56 -6.62 -2.94
C ALA A 17 -9.20 -8.00 -2.68
N THR A 18 -8.62 -9.07 -3.25
CA THR A 18 -9.11 -10.45 -3.01
C THR A 18 -8.98 -10.86 -1.54
N ILE A 19 -7.88 -10.49 -0.87
CA ILE A 19 -7.69 -10.76 0.56
C ILE A 19 -8.69 -9.95 1.39
N ALA A 20 -8.93 -8.69 1.02
CA ALA A 20 -9.90 -7.84 1.70
C ALA A 20 -11.34 -8.40 1.59
N LEU A 21 -11.75 -8.89 0.42
CA LEU A 21 -13.05 -9.56 0.23
C LEU A 21 -13.15 -10.87 1.02
N LEU A 22 -12.06 -11.62 1.16
CA LEU A 22 -12.03 -12.80 2.03
C LEU A 22 -12.22 -12.42 3.50
N PHE A 23 -11.60 -11.32 3.96
CA PHE A 23 -11.82 -10.81 5.31
C PHE A 23 -13.23 -10.28 5.50
N GLU A 24 -13.82 -9.62 4.50
CA GLU A 24 -15.21 -9.20 4.54
C GLU A 24 -16.16 -10.38 4.70
N ALA A 25 -16.01 -11.41 3.85
CA ALA A 25 -16.83 -12.61 3.93
C ALA A 25 -16.65 -13.37 5.28
N SER A 26 -15.48 -13.26 5.91
CA SER A 26 -15.17 -13.98 7.15
C SER A 26 -15.55 -13.20 8.42
N LEU A 27 -15.44 -11.86 8.40
CA LEU A 27 -15.56 -11.00 9.57
C LEU A 27 -16.80 -10.09 9.52
N GLY A 28 -17.47 -9.97 8.36
CA GLY A 28 -18.57 -9.05 8.16
C GLY A 28 -18.16 -7.56 8.18
N LEU A 29 -16.87 -7.28 7.97
CA LEU A 29 -16.31 -5.92 7.91
C LEU A 29 -16.12 -5.48 6.47
N GLU A 30 -16.29 -4.20 6.20
CA GLU A 30 -16.13 -3.63 4.85
C GLU A 30 -14.71 -3.86 4.29
N ALA A 31 -14.59 -4.50 3.11
CA ALA A 31 -13.30 -4.75 2.47
C ALA A 31 -12.52 -3.46 2.17
N GLU A 32 -13.24 -2.37 1.89
CA GLU A 32 -12.64 -1.08 1.56
C GLU A 32 -11.74 -0.56 2.69
N MET A 33 -12.11 -0.81 3.96
CA MET A 33 -11.31 -0.42 5.11
C MET A 33 -9.88 -0.97 5.02
N PHE A 34 -9.73 -2.24 4.64
CA PHE A 34 -8.42 -2.90 4.55
C PHE A 34 -7.60 -2.36 3.37
N VAL A 35 -8.25 -2.12 2.23
CA VAL A 35 -7.59 -1.55 1.04
C VAL A 35 -7.15 -0.11 1.30
N ASN A 36 -7.97 0.67 1.99
CA ASN A 36 -7.66 2.05 2.39
C ASN A 36 -6.47 2.10 3.35
N MET A 37 -6.41 1.19 4.33
CA MET A 37 -5.23 1.06 5.20
C MET A 37 -3.96 0.72 4.41
N GLN A 38 -4.03 -0.26 3.50
CA GLN A 38 -2.88 -0.63 2.66
C GLN A 38 -2.43 0.54 1.77
N THR A 39 -3.36 1.29 1.19
CA THR A 39 -3.07 2.45 0.35
C THR A 39 -2.37 3.55 1.15
N ARG A 40 -2.87 3.87 2.35
CA ARG A 40 -2.23 4.83 3.26
C ARG A 40 -0.81 4.39 3.62
N TYR A 41 -0.61 3.12 3.92
CA TYR A 41 0.72 2.58 4.19
C TYR A 41 1.66 2.72 2.99
N ASN A 42 1.22 2.32 1.79
CA ASN A 42 2.00 2.43 0.56
C ASN A 42 2.45 3.88 0.30
N MET A 43 1.55 4.84 0.51
CA MET A 43 1.87 6.27 0.39
C MET A 43 2.91 6.72 1.42
N GLN A 44 2.84 6.25 2.66
CA GLN A 44 3.84 6.57 3.68
C GLN A 44 5.23 6.01 3.34
N VAL A 45 5.29 4.76 2.85
CA VAL A 45 6.54 4.14 2.42
C VAL A 45 7.11 4.84 1.19
N ALA A 46 6.28 5.13 0.19
CA ALA A 46 6.70 5.85 -1.01
C ALA A 46 7.27 7.24 -0.70
N ARG A 47 6.68 7.98 0.25
CA ARG A 47 7.19 9.28 0.70
C ARG A 47 8.58 9.20 1.35
N LYS A 48 8.94 8.05 1.94
CA LYS A 48 10.27 7.82 2.54
C LYS A 48 11.28 7.28 1.53
N ASN A 49 10.85 6.91 0.32
CA ASN A 49 11.72 6.36 -0.70
C ASN A 49 12.55 7.46 -1.37
N LYS A 50 13.86 7.47 -1.08
CA LYS A 50 14.81 8.46 -1.60
C LYS A 50 14.89 8.48 -3.13
N SER A 51 14.73 7.33 -3.79
CA SER A 51 14.75 7.26 -5.26
C SER A 51 13.53 7.94 -5.87
N LEU A 52 12.33 7.73 -5.30
CA LEU A 52 11.12 8.41 -5.74
C LEU A 52 11.21 9.92 -5.48
N LEU A 53 11.77 10.34 -4.34
CA LEU A 53 11.99 11.75 -4.05
C LEU A 53 12.94 12.40 -5.07
N ALA A 54 14.03 11.72 -5.45
CA ALA A 54 14.94 12.21 -6.50
C ALA A 54 14.21 12.39 -7.85
N ARG A 55 13.36 11.44 -8.23
CA ARG A 55 12.53 11.58 -9.44
C ARG A 55 11.54 12.74 -9.34
N PHE A 56 10.94 12.97 -8.17
CA PHE A 56 10.06 14.13 -7.97
C PHE A 56 10.81 15.46 -8.10
N GLU A 57 12.06 15.54 -7.64
CA GLU A 57 12.90 16.72 -7.86
C GLU A 57 13.21 16.95 -9.35
N GLU A 58 13.50 15.89 -10.10
CA GLU A 58 13.68 16.00 -11.56
C GLU A 58 12.42 16.54 -12.24
N VAL A 59 11.24 16.03 -11.88
CA VAL A 59 9.95 16.51 -12.41
C VAL A 59 9.73 17.99 -12.03
N ARG A 60 9.99 18.37 -10.76
CA ARG A 60 9.87 19.77 -10.32
C ARG A 60 10.78 20.70 -11.12
N LYS A 61 12.03 20.29 -11.39
CA LYS A 61 12.97 21.06 -12.21
C LYS A 61 12.48 21.21 -13.64
N ALA A 62 11.98 20.13 -14.26
CA ALA A 62 11.43 20.18 -15.60
C ALA A 62 10.23 21.14 -15.70
N CYS A 63 9.33 21.11 -14.71
CA CYS A 63 8.18 22.02 -14.66
C CYS A 63 8.55 23.48 -14.39
N ALA A 64 9.69 23.76 -13.72
CA ALA A 64 10.12 25.12 -13.42
C ALA A 64 10.86 25.81 -14.59
N VAL A 65 11.29 25.05 -15.59
CA VAL A 65 11.95 25.55 -16.81
C VAL A 65 10.92 25.90 -17.91
N LEU A 66 9.70 25.35 -17.81
CA LEU A 66 8.54 25.67 -18.65
C LEU A 66 7.80 26.89 -18.12
#